data_AF-A0AAD7SK84-F1
#
_entry.id   AF-A0AAD7SK84-F1
#
_cell.length_a   1.000
_cell.length_b   1.000
_cell.length_c   1.000
_cell.angle_alpha   90.00
_cell.angle_beta   90.00
_cell.angle_gamma   90.00
#
_symmetry.space_group_name_H-M   'P 1'
#
loop_
_entity.id
_entity.type
_entity.pdbx_description
1 polymer ?
#
loop_
_entity_poly.entity_id
_entity_poly.type
_entity_poly.pdbx_seq_one_letter_code
_entity_poly.pdbx_strand_id
1 'polypeptide(L)'
;MLKVVTRMHRIAIIFRLLVNQFAVLETMTALDFFDFREYLSPASGFQSLQFRLLENKIGVADSQRVPYNRRHYRDNFCGHDSEALLKSEQEPTLLLLVEVVLEEPRFQVPFQLLTSLMDIDTLMTKWRYNHVCMVHRMIGSKAGTGGSSGYHYLRSTVSDRYKVFVDLFNLATFLVPRHWVPKLNPNVHTFLYTAECCDSSYCSSEDSD
;
A
#
# COMPACT_ATOMS: atom_id res chain seq x y z
N MET A 1 11.22 13.26 -11.43
CA MET A 1 10.56 11.99 -11.78
C MET A 1 11.37 10.73 -11.37
N LEU A 2 12.63 10.55 -11.80
CA LEU A 2 13.44 9.36 -11.45
C LEU A 2 13.54 9.06 -9.94
N LYS A 3 13.77 10.09 -9.11
CA LYS A 3 13.79 9.95 -7.64
C LYS A 3 12.51 9.35 -7.05
N VAL A 4 11.34 9.66 -7.62
CA VAL A 4 10.04 9.16 -7.15
C VAL A 4 9.96 7.66 -7.44
N VAL A 5 10.21 7.25 -8.69
CA VAL A 5 10.19 5.84 -9.09
C VAL A 5 11.17 5.02 -8.26
N THR A 6 12.41 5.48 -8.05
CA THR A 6 13.39 4.78 -7.22
C THR A 6 12.93 4.60 -5.78
N ARG A 7 12.25 5.59 -5.19
CA ARG A 7 11.70 5.51 -3.82
C ARG A 7 10.51 4.57 -3.75
N MET A 8 9.60 4.60 -4.73
CA MET A 8 8.47 3.68 -4.81
C MET A 8 8.91 2.23 -4.99
N HIS A 9 9.91 2.01 -5.86
CA HIS A 9 10.54 0.71 -6.00
C HIS A 9 11.18 0.23 -4.68
N ARG A 10 11.91 1.10 -3.97
CA ARG A 10 12.46 0.77 -2.64
C ARG A 10 11.37 0.33 -1.66
N ILE A 11 10.23 1.03 -1.63
CA ILE A 11 9.09 0.65 -0.78
C ILE A 11 8.60 -0.75 -1.15
N ALA A 12 8.45 -1.07 -2.44
CA ALA A 12 8.08 -2.42 -2.87
C ALA A 12 9.11 -3.48 -2.44
N ILE A 13 10.41 -3.20 -2.50
CA ILE A 13 11.45 -4.12 -2.00
C ILE A 13 11.35 -4.33 -0.48
N ILE A 14 11.09 -3.27 0.29
CA ILE A 14 10.86 -3.38 1.74
C ILE A 14 9.64 -4.27 2.02
N PHE A 15 8.53 -4.07 1.31
CA PHE A 15 7.36 -4.93 1.48
C PHE A 15 7.63 -6.41 1.13
N ARG A 16 8.43 -6.68 0.09
CA ARG A 16 8.85 -8.07 -0.23
C ARG A 16 9.60 -8.71 0.94
N LEU A 17 10.48 -7.96 1.60
CA LEU A 17 11.16 -8.43 2.81
C LEU A 17 10.17 -8.68 3.96
N LEU A 18 9.24 -7.76 4.21
CA LEU A 18 8.23 -7.90 5.27
C LEU A 18 7.32 -9.11 5.05
N VAL A 19 6.95 -9.41 3.79
CA VAL A 19 6.18 -10.60 3.43
C VAL A 19 6.95 -11.89 3.76
N ASN A 20 8.26 -11.92 3.47
CA ASN A 20 9.11 -13.07 3.74
C ASN A 20 9.43 -13.23 5.24
N GLN A 21 9.40 -12.15 6.02
CA GLN A 21 9.75 -12.17 7.43
C GLN A 21 8.81 -13.04 8.28
N PHE A 22 7.58 -13.30 7.83
CA PHE A 22 6.68 -14.23 8.51
C PHE A 22 7.28 -15.64 8.68
N ALA A 23 8.12 -16.09 7.74
CA ALA A 23 8.78 -17.40 7.83
C ALA A 23 9.62 -17.55 9.11
N VAL A 24 10.18 -16.45 9.63
CA VAL A 24 10.93 -16.45 10.90
C VAL A 24 10.00 -16.71 12.07
N LEU A 25 8.91 -15.95 12.18
CA LEU A 25 7.93 -16.15 13.25
C LEU A 25 7.19 -17.49 13.11
N GLU A 26 7.16 -18.06 11.90
CA GLU A 26 6.56 -19.35 11.64
C GLU A 26 7.33 -20.54 12.21
N THR A 27 8.61 -20.35 12.56
CA THR A 27 9.42 -21.35 13.27
C THR A 27 8.91 -21.64 14.68
N MET A 28 8.17 -20.72 15.29
CA MET A 28 7.53 -20.91 16.59
C MET A 28 6.30 -21.81 16.45
N THR A 29 6.14 -22.77 17.37
CA THR A 29 4.95 -23.63 17.41
C THR A 29 3.79 -22.91 18.08
N ALA A 30 2.55 -23.35 17.78
CA ALA A 30 1.39 -22.82 18.47
C ALA A 30 1.43 -23.11 19.98
N LEU A 31 2.00 -24.26 20.39
CA LEU A 31 2.14 -24.63 21.80
C LEU A 31 3.02 -23.61 22.54
N ASP A 32 4.23 -23.34 22.04
CA ASP A 32 5.14 -22.36 22.64
C ASP A 32 4.50 -20.95 22.67
N PHE A 33 3.75 -20.60 21.63
CA PHE A 33 3.01 -19.33 21.61
C PHE A 33 1.97 -19.24 22.73
N PHE A 34 1.27 -20.33 23.03
CA PHE A 34 0.25 -20.35 24.08
C PHE A 34 0.83 -20.16 25.49
N ASP A 35 2.07 -20.59 25.72
CA ASP A 35 2.74 -20.47 27.03
C ASP A 35 2.93 -19.01 27.47
N PHE A 36 3.04 -18.06 26.54
CA PHE A 36 3.22 -16.64 26.88
C PHE A 36 2.11 -15.73 26.35
N ARG A 37 1.12 -16.27 25.64
CA ARG A 37 0.03 -15.48 25.04
C ARG A 37 -0.75 -14.66 26.06
N GLU A 38 -0.89 -15.15 27.29
CA GLU A 38 -1.63 -14.46 28.35
C GLU A 38 -1.05 -13.09 28.69
N TYR A 39 0.28 -12.95 28.66
CA TYR A 39 0.98 -11.69 28.97
C TYR A 39 0.79 -10.62 27.90
N LEU A 40 0.26 -10.99 26.73
CA LEU A 40 0.01 -10.06 25.62
C LEU A 40 -1.37 -9.41 25.72
N SER A 41 -2.31 -9.93 26.51
CA SER A 41 -3.65 -9.36 26.60
C SER A 41 -3.64 -8.06 27.41
N PRO A 42 -4.31 -6.96 26.97
CA PRO A 42 -5.19 -6.83 25.80
C PRO A 42 -4.50 -6.27 24.54
N ALA A 43 -3.16 -6.22 24.52
CA ALA A 43 -2.41 -5.63 23.42
C ALA A 43 -2.63 -6.39 22.09
N SER A 44 -2.63 -5.65 20.98
CA SER A 44 -2.82 -6.23 19.65
C SER A 44 -2.29 -5.34 18.52
N GLY A 45 -2.22 -5.92 17.32
CA GLY A 45 -1.87 -5.18 16.10
C GLY A 45 -2.82 -4.02 15.75
N PHE A 46 -4.00 -3.92 16.37
CA PHE A 46 -4.87 -2.74 16.22
C PHE A 46 -4.26 -1.45 16.77
N GLN A 47 -3.30 -1.57 17.68
CA GLN A 47 -2.57 -0.44 18.27
C GLN A 47 -1.30 -0.10 17.47
N SER A 48 -1.08 -0.71 16.30
CA SER A 48 0.06 -0.36 15.44
C SER A 48 -0.20 0.98 14.73
N LEU A 49 0.27 2.08 15.32
CA LEU A 49 0.11 3.43 14.77
C LEU A 49 0.67 3.52 13.35
N GLN A 50 1.91 3.06 13.14
CA GLN A 50 2.58 3.14 11.84
C GLN A 50 1.83 2.38 10.75
N PHE A 51 1.22 1.23 11.08
CA PHE A 51 0.43 0.49 10.11
C PHE A 51 -0.82 1.26 9.68
N ARG A 52 -1.46 1.99 10.61
CA ARG A 52 -2.62 2.84 10.29
C ARG A 52 -2.23 4.09 9.51
N LEU A 53 -1.13 4.76 9.90
CA LEU A 53 -0.59 5.89 9.14
C LEU A 53 -0.23 5.48 7.71
N LEU A 54 0.35 4.29 7.53
CA LEU A 54 0.67 3.73 6.22
C LEU A 54 -0.59 3.53 5.38
N GLU A 55 -1.62 2.87 5.91
CA GLU A 55 -2.89 2.66 5.19
C GLU A 55 -3.53 4.00 4.77
N ASN A 56 -3.59 4.97 5.70
CA ASN A 56 -4.17 6.29 5.43
C ASN A 56 -3.37 7.04 4.36
N LYS A 57 -2.04 7.08 4.48
CA LYS A 57 -1.17 7.80 3.53
C LYS A 57 -1.11 7.16 2.15
N ILE A 58 -1.29 5.84 2.03
CA ILE A 58 -1.47 5.20 0.71
C ILE A 58 -2.82 5.64 0.11
N GLY A 59 -3.89 5.59 0.91
CA GLY A 59 -5.22 6.07 0.51
C GLY A 59 -6.38 5.13 0.83
N VAL A 60 -6.25 4.25 1.83
CA VAL A 60 -7.37 3.39 2.26
C VAL A 60 -8.45 4.25 2.90
N ALA A 61 -9.62 4.35 2.28
CA ALA A 61 -10.73 5.15 2.79
C ALA A 61 -11.37 4.48 4.01
N ASP A 62 -11.85 5.30 4.97
CA ASP A 62 -12.49 4.78 6.17
C ASP A 62 -13.75 3.94 5.86
N SER A 63 -14.55 4.38 4.88
CA SER A 63 -15.75 3.65 4.41
C SER A 63 -15.46 2.26 3.83
N GLN A 64 -14.23 1.99 3.41
CA GLN A 64 -13.82 0.69 2.89
C GLN A 64 -13.39 -0.28 4.01
N ARG A 65 -13.10 0.23 5.20
CA ARG A 65 -12.58 -0.58 6.32
C ARG A 65 -13.65 -1.53 6.84
N VAL A 66 -13.26 -2.78 7.09
CA VAL A 66 -14.17 -3.76 7.70
C VAL A 66 -14.33 -3.44 9.19
N PRO A 67 -15.56 -3.23 9.67
CA PRO A 67 -15.80 -2.95 11.09
C PRO A 67 -15.51 -4.18 11.94
N TYR A 68 -15.02 -3.96 13.15
CA TYR A 68 -15.02 -4.96 14.21
C TYR A 68 -15.55 -4.31 15.49
N ASN A 69 -16.34 -5.05 16.27
CA ASN A 69 -16.95 -4.57 17.52
C ASN A 69 -17.69 -3.22 17.42
N ARG A 70 -18.15 -2.84 16.22
CA ARG A 70 -18.78 -1.52 15.95
C ARG A 70 -17.92 -0.32 16.39
N ARG A 71 -16.60 -0.49 16.42
CA ARG A 71 -15.64 0.56 16.78
C ARG A 71 -14.92 1.08 15.55
N HIS A 72 -14.57 2.36 15.61
CA HIS A 72 -13.68 2.96 14.62
C HIS A 72 -12.25 2.52 14.92
N TYR A 73 -11.41 2.34 13.90
CA TYR A 73 -10.03 1.86 14.13
C TYR A 73 -9.20 2.82 15.00
N ARG A 74 -9.57 4.11 15.00
CA ARG A 74 -8.96 5.18 15.82
C ARG A 74 -9.28 5.07 17.31
N ASP A 75 -10.31 4.32 17.71
CA ASP A 75 -10.69 4.14 19.11
C ASP A 75 -9.60 3.44 19.94
N ASN A 76 -8.59 2.87 19.28
CA ASN A 76 -7.42 2.25 19.92
C ASN A 76 -6.30 3.25 20.28
N PHE A 77 -6.46 4.53 19.94
CA PHE A 77 -5.41 5.54 20.08
C PHE A 77 -5.91 6.77 20.86
N CYS A 78 -5.02 7.37 21.64
CA CYS A 78 -5.31 8.57 22.43
C CYS A 78 -4.18 9.60 22.34
N GLY A 79 -4.46 10.84 22.75
CA GLY A 79 -3.47 11.92 22.75
C GLY A 79 -2.85 12.16 21.37
N HIS A 80 -1.52 12.22 21.33
CA HIS A 80 -0.76 12.57 20.13
C HIS A 80 -0.94 11.56 18.98
N ASP A 81 -1.12 10.28 19.28
CA ASP A 81 -1.31 9.25 18.25
C ASP A 81 -2.63 9.42 17.50
N SER A 82 -3.69 9.81 18.21
CA SER A 82 -5.00 10.09 17.61
C SER A 82 -4.96 11.34 16.72
N GLU A 83 -4.20 12.35 17.13
CA GLU A 83 -3.94 13.57 16.34
C GLU A 83 -3.16 13.23 15.06
N ALA A 84 -2.12 12.39 15.15
CA ALA A 84 -1.36 11.94 13.99
C ALA A 84 -2.24 11.18 12.98
N LEU A 85 -3.18 10.36 13.47
CA LEU A 85 -4.14 9.65 12.62
C LEU A 85 -5.11 10.62 11.93
N LEU A 86 -5.68 11.57 12.68
CA LEU A 86 -6.52 12.63 12.11
C LEU A 86 -5.81 13.40 11.01
N LYS A 87 -4.58 13.82 11.27
CA LYS A 87 -3.74 14.51 10.29
C LYS A 87 -3.49 13.65 9.05
N SER A 88 -3.22 12.36 9.22
CA SER A 88 -3.01 11.45 8.09
C SER A 88 -4.25 11.19 7.23
N GLU A 89 -5.46 11.37 7.77
CA GLU A 89 -6.72 11.28 7.02
C GLU A 89 -7.01 12.56 6.21
N GLN A 90 -6.49 13.71 6.66
CA GLN A 90 -6.74 15.02 6.05
C GLN A 90 -5.67 15.43 5.02
N GLU A 91 -4.43 14.96 5.20
CA GLU A 91 -3.35 15.22 4.27
C GLU A 91 -3.59 14.52 2.92
N PRO A 92 -3.12 15.09 1.79
CA PRO A 92 -3.19 14.43 0.50
C PRO A 92 -2.59 13.02 0.52
N THR A 93 -3.38 12.05 0.08
CA THR A 93 -2.96 10.65 0.00
C THR A 93 -2.08 10.42 -1.23
N LEU A 94 -1.31 9.33 -1.23
CA LEU A 94 -0.56 8.92 -2.41
C LEU A 94 -1.47 8.72 -3.62
N LEU A 95 -2.68 8.19 -3.42
CA LEU A 95 -3.71 8.09 -4.47
C LEU A 95 -3.97 9.44 -5.13
N LEU A 96 -4.35 10.45 -4.33
CA LEU A 96 -4.67 11.78 -4.84
C LEU A 96 -3.46 12.44 -5.54
N LEU A 97 -2.27 12.28 -4.98
CA LEU A 97 -1.04 12.82 -5.57
C LEU A 97 -0.72 12.16 -6.92
N VAL A 98 -0.98 10.87 -7.07
CA VAL A 98 -0.78 10.15 -8.33
C VAL A 98 -1.79 10.61 -9.38
N GLU A 99 -3.06 10.79 -9.02
CA GLU A 99 -4.10 11.28 -9.93
C GLU A 99 -3.69 12.63 -10.54
N VAL A 100 -3.27 13.59 -9.71
CA VAL A 100 -2.79 14.91 -10.17
C VAL A 100 -1.57 14.78 -11.10
N VAL A 101 -0.64 13.86 -10.81
CA VAL A 101 0.54 13.64 -11.66
C VAL A 101 0.17 13.00 -13.00
N LEU A 102 -0.91 12.21 -13.06
CA LEU A 102 -1.36 11.57 -14.29
C LEU A 102 -2.15 12.51 -15.21
N GLU A 103 -2.71 13.59 -14.68
CA GLU A 103 -3.35 14.66 -15.48
C GLU A 103 -2.32 15.49 -16.28
N GLU A 104 -1.04 15.43 -15.91
CA GLU A 104 0.04 16.10 -16.62
C GLU A 104 0.48 15.33 -17.89
N PRO A 105 0.50 15.94 -19.10
CA PRO A 105 0.69 15.25 -20.39
C PRO A 105 2.07 14.57 -20.68
N ARG A 106 2.85 14.16 -19.68
CA ARG A 106 4.25 13.74 -19.82
C ARG A 106 4.42 12.24 -19.52
N PHE A 107 4.54 11.40 -20.56
CA PHE A 107 4.14 9.97 -20.51
C PHE A 107 5.23 8.89 -20.35
N GLN A 108 6.53 9.18 -20.29
CA GLN A 108 7.54 8.10 -20.22
C GLN A 108 7.83 7.55 -18.81
N VAL A 109 7.93 8.38 -17.79
CA VAL A 109 8.14 7.92 -16.39
C VAL A 109 6.88 7.34 -15.69
N PRO A 110 5.63 7.71 -16.07
CA PRO A 110 4.41 7.17 -15.47
C PRO A 110 4.31 5.64 -15.42
N PHE A 111 4.74 4.89 -16.44
CA PHE A 111 4.50 3.44 -16.46
C PHE A 111 5.22 2.68 -15.32
N GLN A 112 6.48 3.02 -15.04
CA GLN A 112 7.23 2.38 -13.94
C GLN A 112 6.67 2.77 -12.57
N LEU A 113 6.17 4.01 -12.44
CA LEU A 113 5.46 4.47 -11.26
C LEU A 113 4.18 3.66 -11.05
N LEU A 114 3.31 3.59 -12.06
CA LEU A 114 2.05 2.83 -12.03
C LEU A 114 2.29 1.35 -11.70
N THR A 115 3.31 0.75 -12.30
CA THR A 115 3.73 -0.63 -11.98
C THR A 115 4.14 -0.77 -10.52
N SER A 116 4.91 0.18 -9.99
CA SER A 116 5.33 0.17 -8.58
C SER A 116 4.14 0.32 -7.61
N LEU A 117 3.11 1.10 -7.98
CA LEU A 117 1.89 1.27 -7.18
C LEU A 117 1.09 -0.04 -7.10
N MET A 118 0.89 -0.71 -8.24
CA MET A 118 0.26 -2.04 -8.29
C MET A 118 1.06 -3.08 -7.50
N ASP A 119 2.39 -3.03 -7.57
CA ASP A 119 3.28 -3.89 -6.78
C ASP A 119 3.08 -3.68 -5.27
N ILE A 120 2.98 -2.43 -4.80
CA ILE A 120 2.76 -2.11 -3.38
C ILE A 120 1.42 -2.66 -2.89
N ASP A 121 0.33 -2.45 -3.64
CA ASP A 121 -0.98 -3.01 -3.30
C ASP A 121 -0.93 -4.54 -3.23
N THR A 122 -0.32 -5.17 -4.24
CA THR A 122 -0.16 -6.63 -4.29
C THR A 122 0.61 -7.14 -3.08
N LEU A 123 1.68 -6.45 -2.68
CA LEU A 123 2.51 -6.85 -1.55
C LEU A 123 1.82 -6.59 -0.20
N MET A 124 1.05 -5.52 -0.08
CA MET A 124 0.21 -5.26 1.09
C MET A 124 -0.84 -6.37 1.27
N THR A 125 -1.53 -6.78 0.20
CA THR A 125 -2.48 -7.90 0.24
C THR A 125 -1.78 -9.22 0.59
N LYS A 126 -0.59 -9.49 0.01
CA LYS A 126 0.22 -10.68 0.35
C LYS A 126 0.65 -10.67 1.82
N TRP A 127 1.06 -9.53 2.35
CA TRP A 127 1.41 -9.39 3.77
C TRP A 127 0.22 -9.73 4.67
N ARG A 128 -0.98 -9.20 4.35
CA ARG A 128 -2.21 -9.53 5.10
C ARG A 128 -2.54 -11.02 5.01
N TYR A 129 -2.38 -11.63 3.84
CA TYR A 129 -2.67 -13.04 3.64
C TYR A 129 -1.68 -13.95 4.40
N ASN A 130 -0.38 -13.67 4.34
CA ASN A 130 0.61 -14.41 5.13
C ASN A 130 0.34 -14.27 6.63
N HIS A 131 0.00 -13.07 7.08
CA HIS A 131 -0.45 -12.83 8.46
C HIS A 131 -1.66 -13.71 8.82
N VAL A 132 -2.68 -13.78 7.96
CA VAL A 132 -3.86 -14.65 8.15
C VAL A 132 -3.47 -16.12 8.29
N CYS A 133 -2.61 -16.63 7.40
CA CYS A 133 -2.14 -18.01 7.43
C CYS A 133 -1.41 -18.33 8.75
N MET A 134 -0.47 -17.47 9.14
CA MET A 134 0.26 -17.62 10.40
C MET A 134 -0.70 -17.57 11.60
N VAL A 135 -1.61 -16.60 11.67
CA VAL A 135 -2.58 -16.51 12.78
C VAL A 135 -3.49 -17.73 12.84
N HIS A 136 -3.94 -18.25 11.70
CA HIS A 136 -4.75 -19.47 11.68
C HIS A 136 -4.02 -20.65 12.33
N ARG A 137 -2.73 -20.80 12.05
CA ARG A 137 -1.88 -21.83 12.69
C ARG A 137 -1.69 -21.57 14.19
N MET A 138 -1.52 -20.31 14.61
CA MET A 138 -1.23 -19.96 16.01
C MET A 138 -2.45 -20.03 16.93
N ILE A 139 -3.64 -19.63 16.48
CA ILE A 139 -4.82 -19.51 17.37
C ILE A 139 -6.08 -20.22 16.85
N GLY A 140 -6.07 -20.78 15.64
CA GLY A 140 -7.26 -21.39 15.03
C GLY A 140 -8.43 -20.40 14.96
N SER A 141 -9.60 -20.82 15.45
CA SER A 141 -10.81 -19.99 15.54
C SER A 141 -10.95 -19.18 16.83
N LYS A 142 -9.93 -19.16 17.70
CA LYS A 142 -10.00 -18.37 18.96
C LYS A 142 -10.02 -16.87 18.66
N ALA A 143 -10.70 -16.12 19.51
CA ALA A 143 -10.71 -14.65 19.45
C ALA A 143 -9.30 -14.07 19.67
N GLY A 144 -9.02 -12.94 19.02
CA GLY A 144 -7.78 -12.19 19.20
C GLY A 144 -7.73 -11.45 20.55
N THR A 145 -6.54 -11.17 21.06
CA THR A 145 -6.34 -10.39 22.30
C THR A 145 -6.92 -8.97 22.21
N GLY A 146 -6.94 -8.38 21.01
CA GLY A 146 -7.57 -7.09 20.72
C GLY A 146 -9.09 -7.11 20.59
N GLY A 147 -9.75 -8.24 20.90
CA GLY A 147 -11.21 -8.36 20.93
C GLY A 147 -11.89 -8.64 19.59
N SER A 148 -11.15 -8.85 18.49
CA SER A 148 -11.73 -9.30 17.22
C SER A 148 -12.01 -10.80 17.21
N SER A 149 -12.73 -11.27 16.18
CA SER A 149 -12.89 -12.70 15.89
C SER A 149 -11.59 -13.40 15.42
N GLY A 150 -10.44 -12.75 15.56
CA GLY A 150 -9.13 -13.31 15.25
C GLY A 150 -8.98 -13.58 13.75
N TYR A 151 -8.80 -14.86 13.41
CA TYR A 151 -8.62 -15.34 12.04
C TYR A 151 -9.71 -14.83 11.07
N HIS A 152 -10.99 -14.88 11.46
CA HIS A 152 -12.09 -14.51 10.57
C HIS A 152 -12.10 -13.02 10.22
N TYR A 153 -11.82 -12.16 11.20
CA TYR A 153 -11.64 -10.72 10.94
C TYR A 153 -10.46 -10.49 10.00
N LEU A 154 -9.29 -11.07 10.26
CA LEU A 154 -8.11 -10.84 9.42
C LEU A 154 -8.36 -11.29 7.97
N ARG A 155 -9.02 -12.43 7.78
CA ARG A 155 -9.40 -12.92 6.45
C ARG A 155 -10.29 -11.93 5.69
N SER A 156 -11.20 -11.23 6.38
CA SER A 156 -12.05 -10.20 5.75
C SER A 156 -11.26 -8.99 5.23
N THR A 157 -10.06 -8.74 5.76
CA THR A 157 -9.17 -7.66 5.30
C THR A 157 -8.39 -8.02 4.03
N VAL A 158 -8.37 -9.29 3.64
CA VAL A 158 -7.82 -9.75 2.35
C VAL A 158 -8.90 -9.61 1.28
N SER A 159 -9.17 -8.37 0.91
CA SER A 159 -10.24 -7.99 -0.03
C SER A 159 -9.81 -6.77 -0.84
N ASP A 160 -10.35 -6.63 -2.05
CA ASP A 160 -10.14 -5.44 -2.90
C ASP A 160 -10.63 -4.14 -2.24
N ARG A 161 -11.41 -4.21 -1.15
CA ARG A 161 -11.72 -3.04 -0.30
C ARG A 161 -10.47 -2.32 0.20
N TYR A 162 -9.35 -3.05 0.39
CA TYR A 162 -8.08 -2.47 0.86
C TYR A 162 -7.08 -2.24 -0.27
N LYS A 163 -7.46 -2.44 -1.54
CA LYS A 163 -6.60 -2.22 -2.71
C LYS A 163 -6.86 -0.80 -3.22
N VAL A 164 -5.91 0.11 -2.98
CA VAL A 164 -6.11 1.54 -3.22
C VAL A 164 -6.10 1.86 -4.70
N PHE A 165 -5.21 1.22 -5.47
CA PHE A 165 -5.03 1.42 -6.90
C PHE A 165 -5.77 0.34 -7.72
N VAL A 166 -6.93 -0.13 -7.25
CA VAL A 166 -7.70 -1.20 -7.91
C VAL A 166 -8.00 -0.87 -9.39
N ASP A 167 -8.21 0.40 -9.71
CA ASP A 167 -8.50 0.84 -11.08
C ASP A 167 -7.32 0.58 -12.02
N LEU A 168 -6.07 0.69 -11.57
CA LEU A 168 -4.90 0.35 -12.37
C LEU A 168 -4.89 -1.13 -12.80
N PHE A 169 -5.39 -2.02 -11.94
CA PHE A 169 -5.56 -3.43 -12.28
C PHE A 169 -6.72 -3.63 -13.28
N ASN A 170 -7.82 -2.90 -13.07
CA ASN A 170 -9.00 -2.98 -13.93
C ASN A 170 -8.75 -2.43 -15.34
N LEU A 171 -7.74 -1.57 -15.55
CA LEU A 171 -7.33 -1.11 -16.89
C LEU A 171 -7.00 -2.26 -17.85
N ALA A 172 -6.55 -3.41 -17.33
CA ALA A 172 -6.30 -4.61 -18.13
C ALA A 172 -7.55 -5.07 -18.92
N THR A 173 -8.74 -4.76 -18.42
CA THR A 173 -10.04 -5.06 -19.07
C THR A 173 -10.17 -4.38 -20.43
N PHE A 174 -9.54 -3.22 -20.62
CA PHE A 174 -9.68 -2.39 -21.81
C PHE A 174 -8.52 -2.54 -22.81
N LEU A 175 -7.58 -3.45 -22.55
CA LEU A 175 -6.45 -3.66 -23.44
C LEU A 175 -6.91 -4.23 -24.79
N VAL A 176 -6.42 -3.61 -25.86
CA VAL A 176 -6.65 -4.04 -27.24
C VAL A 176 -5.34 -4.53 -27.87
N PRO A 177 -5.41 -5.39 -28.90
CA PRO A 177 -4.23 -5.76 -29.68
C PRO A 177 -3.47 -4.53 -30.19
N ARG A 178 -2.14 -4.57 -30.22
CA ARG A 178 -1.29 -3.43 -30.60
C ARG A 178 -1.63 -2.81 -31.97
N HIS A 179 -2.14 -3.60 -32.90
CA HIS A 179 -2.52 -3.13 -34.22
C HIS A 179 -3.84 -2.33 -34.24
N TRP A 180 -4.64 -2.37 -33.17
CA TRP A 180 -5.85 -1.55 -32.98
C TRP A 180 -5.54 -0.20 -32.33
N VAL A 181 -4.35 -0.04 -31.75
CA VAL A 181 -3.93 1.22 -31.13
C VAL A 181 -3.70 2.26 -32.23
N PRO A 182 -4.35 3.44 -32.17
CA PRO A 182 -4.16 4.49 -33.15
C PRO A 182 -2.69 4.89 -33.28
N LYS A 183 -2.18 4.96 -34.52
CA LYS A 183 -0.81 5.43 -34.78
C LYS A 183 -0.71 6.92 -34.45
N LEU A 184 0.31 7.29 -33.68
CA LEU A 184 0.58 8.69 -33.36
C LEU A 184 1.02 9.44 -34.63
N ASN A 185 0.46 10.64 -34.83
CA ASN A 185 0.91 11.55 -35.89
C ASN A 185 2.32 12.07 -35.53
N PRO A 186 3.24 12.23 -36.52
CA PRO A 186 4.56 12.84 -36.32
C PRO A 186 4.58 14.11 -35.45
N ASN A 187 3.58 14.98 -35.56
CA ASN A 187 3.50 16.21 -34.74
C ASN A 187 3.32 15.92 -33.24
N VAL A 188 2.54 14.88 -32.91
CA VAL A 188 2.35 14.43 -31.53
C VAL A 188 3.62 13.75 -31.02
N HIS A 189 4.29 12.98 -31.88
CA HIS A 189 5.56 12.33 -31.54
C HIS A 189 6.67 13.34 -31.23
N THR A 190 6.77 14.42 -32.01
CA THR A 190 7.76 15.49 -31.77
C THR A 190 7.47 16.23 -30.47
N PHE A 191 6.21 16.55 -30.17
CA PHE A 191 5.82 17.20 -28.91
C PHE A 191 6.20 16.36 -27.68
N LEU A 192 5.96 15.04 -27.74
CA LEU A 192 6.33 14.12 -26.66
C LEU A 192 7.85 14.05 -26.46
N TYR A 193 8.62 14.05 -27.56
CA TYR A 193 10.08 13.95 -27.53
C TYR A 193 10.78 15.26 -27.09
N THR A 194 10.34 16.42 -27.57
CA THR A 194 10.93 17.71 -27.15
C THR A 194 10.66 18.03 -25.68
N ALA A 195 9.52 17.57 -25.14
CA ALA A 195 9.23 17.66 -23.71
C ALA A 195 10.22 16.83 -22.85
N GLU A 196 10.74 15.72 -23.36
CA GLU A 196 11.74 14.89 -22.67
C GLU A 196 13.14 15.50 -22.70
N CYS A 197 13.54 16.15 -23.79
CA CYS A 197 14.87 16.75 -23.91
C CYS A 197 15.07 17.99 -23.02
N CYS A 198 14.05 18.85 -22.84
CA CYS A 198 14.15 20.05 -22.02
C CYS A 198 14.40 19.77 -20.51
N ASP A 199 14.05 18.58 -20.03
CA ASP A 199 14.31 18.17 -18.64
C ASP A 199 15.77 17.72 -18.42
N SER A 200 16.48 17.31 -19.48
CA SER A 200 17.91 16.93 -19.37
C SER A 200 18.84 18.12 -19.20
N SER A 201 18.47 19.29 -19.75
CA SER A 201 19.26 20.52 -19.64
C SER A 201 19.11 21.23 -18.30
N TYR A 202 18.02 21.00 -17.56
CA TYR A 202 17.81 21.61 -16.24
C TYR A 202 18.57 20.90 -15.10
N CYS A 203 19.22 19.76 -15.36
CA CYS A 203 20.06 19.06 -14.38
C CYS A 203 21.56 19.31 -14.53
N SER A 204 21.99 20.15 -15.47
CA SER A 204 23.41 20.39 -15.78
C SER A 204 23.90 21.82 -15.52
N SER A 205 23.15 22.65 -14.79
CA SER A 205 23.49 24.06 -14.59
C SER A 205 23.35 24.54 -13.14
N GLU A 206 23.83 23.75 -12.17
CA GLU A 206 24.14 24.20 -10.82
C GLU A 206 25.38 23.44 -10.33
N ASP A 207 26.57 23.83 -10.79
CA ASP A 207 27.88 23.58 -10.14
C ASP A 207 29.00 24.27 -10.95
N SER A 208 29.03 25.60 -10.92
CA SER A 208 30.23 26.40 -11.20
C SER A 208 29.94 27.88 -10.95
N ASP A 209 30.18 28.32 -9.71
CA ASP A 209 31.07 29.44 -9.34
C ASP A 209 31.06 29.66 -7.82
#